data_AF-L9ZD48-F1
#
_entry.id   AF-L9ZD48-F1
#
_cell.length_a   1.000
_cell.length_b   1.000
_cell.length_c   1.000
_cell.angle_alpha   90.00
_cell.angle_beta   90.00
_cell.angle_gamma   90.00
#
_symmetry.space_group_name_H-M   'P 1'
#
loop_
_entity.id
_entity.type
_entity.pdbx_description
1 polymer ?
#
loop_
_entity_poly.entity_id
_entity_poly.type
_entity_poly.pdbx_seq_one_letter_code
_entity_poly.pdbx_strand_id
1 'polypeptide(L)'
;MARSDSPIRTMFDAQRTAVKQSQQLLTQGMTTQRTVDAMVLTGFKGQASLQRHQLEIAQAATHGSVSAMAALLPSDDATDAHRSVDESFERLKRTHAAVYDALERELEQGVDSADELSAAFVDALDDQTDQLLEMTEAVEDRTVDTVDEFSGHFRDHLERTQELQDRLEDQLERQTGDIEALLERQAEQIEQFQQQLTDQTEAVTREIPIQGTDEPHTAIETDPEHTLESVEGIDAETRDKLSAAGIATVDDLTRAGPEAVAEAADISETRAKDWIEHAHA
;
A
#
# COMPACT_ATOMS: atom_id res chain seq x y z
N MET A 1 -11.36 -16.54 -16.93
CA MET A 1 -10.88 -17.06 -15.63
C MET A 1 -9.46 -16.57 -15.44
N ALA A 2 -9.32 -15.43 -14.78
CA ALA A 2 -8.08 -14.94 -14.16
C ALA A 2 -8.56 -13.93 -13.10
N ARG A 3 -9.18 -14.45 -12.02
CA ARG A 3 -9.28 -13.69 -10.77
C ARG A 3 -7.86 -13.72 -10.23
N SER A 4 -7.06 -12.75 -10.65
CA SER A 4 -5.66 -12.67 -10.34
C SER A 4 -5.50 -12.60 -8.82
N ASP A 5 -4.71 -13.52 -8.26
CA ASP A 5 -4.16 -13.41 -6.91
C ASP A 5 -3.57 -12.01 -6.73
N SER A 6 -4.34 -11.11 -6.09
CA SER A 6 -3.78 -9.84 -5.66
C SER A 6 -2.65 -10.19 -4.67
N PRO A 7 -1.43 -9.65 -4.83
CA PRO A 7 -0.31 -9.93 -3.91
C PRO A 7 -0.68 -9.71 -2.44
N ILE A 8 -1.62 -8.80 -2.20
CA ILE A 8 -2.20 -8.51 -0.89
C ILE A 8 -2.99 -9.72 -0.37
N ARG A 9 -3.83 -10.33 -1.21
CA ARG A 9 -4.59 -11.56 -0.88
C ARG A 9 -3.66 -12.71 -0.49
N THR A 10 -2.58 -12.90 -1.24
CA THR A 10 -1.55 -13.92 -0.93
C THR A 10 -0.89 -13.69 0.43
N MET A 11 -0.63 -12.43 0.82
CA MET A 11 -0.09 -12.12 2.15
C MET A 11 -1.07 -12.44 3.28
N PHE A 12 -2.36 -12.09 3.11
CA PHE A 12 -3.40 -12.43 4.08
C PHE A 12 -3.59 -13.94 4.23
N ASP A 13 -3.55 -14.70 3.13
CA ASP A 13 -3.62 -16.16 3.18
C ASP A 13 -2.41 -16.81 3.88
N ALA A 14 -1.22 -16.27 3.66
CA ALA A 14 -0.02 -16.70 4.38
C ALA A 14 -0.14 -16.43 5.89
N GLN A 15 -0.67 -15.26 6.28
CA GLN A 15 -0.94 -14.91 7.67
C GLN A 15 -1.97 -15.85 8.31
N ARG A 16 -3.11 -16.08 7.63
CA ARG A 16 -4.16 -17.02 8.07
C ARG A 16 -3.60 -18.42 8.29
N THR A 17 -2.77 -18.90 7.35
CA THR A 17 -2.14 -20.22 7.43
C THR A 17 -1.21 -20.32 8.65
N ALA A 18 -0.37 -19.31 8.88
CA ALA A 18 0.54 -19.28 10.02
C ALA A 18 -0.20 -19.28 11.36
N VAL A 19 -1.29 -18.50 11.46
CA VAL A 19 -2.14 -18.46 12.66
C VAL A 19 -2.78 -19.83 12.94
N LYS A 20 -3.43 -20.44 11.94
CA LYS A 20 -4.01 -21.79 12.08
C LYS A 20 -2.98 -22.85 12.43
N GLN A 21 -1.79 -22.77 11.83
CA GLN A 21 -0.70 -23.69 12.15
C GLN A 21 -0.22 -23.54 13.59
N SER A 22 -0.10 -22.32 14.11
CA SER A 22 0.31 -22.06 15.50
C SER A 22 -0.71 -22.59 16.51
N GLN A 23 -1.99 -22.42 16.22
CA GLN A 23 -3.11 -22.96 16.99
C GLN A 23 -3.08 -24.50 17.00
N GLN A 24 -2.91 -25.11 15.83
CA GLN A 24 -2.83 -26.58 15.72
C GLN A 24 -1.65 -27.14 16.54
N LEU A 25 -0.50 -26.47 16.52
CA LEU A 25 0.65 -26.84 17.35
C LEU A 25 0.34 -26.74 18.85
N LEU A 26 -0.39 -25.71 19.28
CA LEU A 26 -0.81 -25.55 20.66
C LEU A 26 -1.76 -26.68 21.10
N THR A 27 -2.78 -26.99 20.30
CA THR A 27 -3.73 -28.09 20.55
C THR A 27 -3.01 -29.43 20.60
N GLN A 28 -2.05 -29.65 19.69
CA GLN A 28 -1.24 -30.86 19.66
C GLN A 28 -0.32 -30.97 20.89
N GLY A 29 0.22 -29.84 21.37
CA GLY A 29 0.99 -29.76 22.61
C GLY A 29 0.15 -30.14 23.84
N MET A 30 -1.05 -29.59 23.97
CA MET A 30 -1.99 -29.93 25.05
C MET A 30 -2.36 -31.42 25.03
N THR A 31 -2.64 -31.97 23.84
CA THR A 31 -2.95 -33.41 23.68
C THR A 31 -1.77 -34.30 24.11
N THR A 32 -0.54 -33.85 23.81
CA THR A 32 0.69 -34.54 24.24
C THR A 32 0.82 -34.52 25.76
N GLN A 33 0.51 -33.40 26.41
CA GLN A 33 0.51 -33.29 27.86
C GLN A 33 -0.49 -34.26 28.52
N ARG A 34 -1.74 -34.31 28.03
CA ARG A 34 -2.75 -35.28 28.54
C ARG A 34 -2.28 -36.72 28.44
N THR A 35 -1.60 -37.04 27.34
CA THR A 35 -1.03 -38.38 27.12
C THR A 35 0.04 -38.71 28.17
N VAL A 36 0.87 -37.73 28.56
CA VAL A 36 1.88 -37.90 29.62
C VAL A 36 1.21 -38.05 30.99
N ASP A 37 0.21 -37.23 31.30
CA ASP A 37 -0.51 -37.28 32.58
C ASP A 37 -1.23 -38.63 32.75
N ALA A 38 -1.86 -39.14 31.69
CA ALA A 38 -2.44 -40.49 31.66
C ALA A 38 -1.39 -41.60 31.81
N MET A 39 -0.19 -41.44 31.23
CA MET A 39 0.92 -42.39 31.44
C MET A 39 1.42 -42.41 32.88
N VAL A 40 1.52 -41.25 33.54
CA VAL A 40 1.92 -41.13 34.95
C VAL A 40 0.90 -41.83 35.85
N LEU A 41 -0.40 -41.58 35.63
CA LEU A 41 -1.48 -42.25 36.35
C LEU A 41 -1.41 -43.78 36.13
N THR A 42 -1.22 -44.23 34.89
CA THR A 42 -1.07 -45.65 34.56
C THR A 42 0.15 -46.28 35.24
N GLY A 43 1.28 -45.56 35.29
CA GLY A 43 2.49 -45.99 36.00
C GLY A 43 2.27 -46.14 37.50
N PHE A 44 1.53 -45.20 38.10
CA PHE A 44 1.16 -45.24 39.52
C PHE A 44 0.29 -46.48 39.84
N LYS A 45 -0.72 -46.77 39.00
CA LYS A 45 -1.53 -48.00 39.11
C LYS A 45 -0.67 -49.26 38.97
N GLY A 46 0.31 -49.25 38.06
CA GLY A 46 1.30 -50.30 37.90
C GLY A 46 2.13 -50.53 39.17
N GLN A 47 2.63 -49.47 39.81
CA GLN A 47 3.37 -49.55 41.07
C GLN A 47 2.52 -50.09 42.22
N ALA A 48 1.25 -49.67 42.32
CA ALA A 48 0.32 -50.18 43.31
C ALA A 48 0.12 -51.70 43.18
N SER A 49 -0.04 -52.19 41.93
CA SER A 49 -0.17 -53.62 41.65
C SER A 49 1.07 -54.44 42.03
N LEU A 50 2.27 -53.89 41.77
CA LEU A 50 3.54 -54.53 42.13
C LEU A 50 3.73 -54.61 43.64
N GLN A 51 3.37 -53.57 44.39
CA GLN A 51 3.43 -53.59 45.85
C GLN A 51 2.44 -54.58 46.47
N ARG A 52 1.25 -54.71 45.87
CA ARG A 52 0.26 -55.73 46.27
C ARG A 52 0.83 -57.14 46.09
N HIS A 53 1.51 -57.40 44.97
CA HIS A 53 2.18 -58.66 44.71
C HIS A 53 3.37 -58.93 45.67
N GLN A 54 4.14 -57.91 46.02
CA GLN A 54 5.21 -58.05 47.03
C GLN A 54 4.67 -58.42 48.41
N LEU A 55 3.51 -57.87 48.81
CA LEU A 55 2.83 -58.23 50.06
C LEU A 55 2.35 -59.69 50.05
N GLU A 56 1.89 -60.21 48.91
CA GLU A 56 1.53 -61.62 48.75
C GLU A 56 2.73 -62.55 48.89
N ILE A 57 3.87 -62.19 48.29
CA ILE A 57 5.14 -62.93 48.41
C ILE A 57 5.62 -62.90 49.88
N ALA A 58 5.55 -61.74 50.54
CA ALA A 58 5.93 -61.60 51.94
C ALA A 58 5.03 -62.43 52.88
N GLN A 59 3.72 -62.46 52.61
CA GLN A 59 2.76 -63.32 53.32
C GLN A 59 3.13 -64.80 53.14
N ALA A 60 3.39 -65.24 51.92
CA ALA A 60 3.78 -66.62 51.62
C ALA A 60 5.11 -67.03 52.28
N ALA A 61 6.10 -66.16 52.28
CA ALA A 61 7.38 -66.38 52.95
C ALA A 61 7.23 -66.46 54.48
N THR A 62 6.37 -65.60 55.05
CA THR A 62 6.06 -65.62 56.47
C THR A 62 5.33 -66.91 56.84
N HIS A 63 4.37 -67.36 56.03
CA HIS A 63 3.73 -68.66 56.19
C HIS A 63 4.73 -69.83 56.17
N GLY A 64 5.72 -69.81 55.29
CA GLY A 64 6.78 -70.83 55.29
C GLY A 64 7.56 -70.88 56.61
N SER A 65 7.95 -69.71 57.13
CA SER A 65 8.67 -69.61 58.42
C SER A 65 7.82 -70.07 59.60
N VAL A 66 6.55 -69.63 59.65
CA VAL A 66 5.59 -70.00 60.69
C VAL A 66 5.30 -71.50 60.64
N SER A 67 5.16 -72.09 59.45
CA SER A 67 4.95 -73.53 59.27
C SER A 67 6.12 -74.35 59.84
N ALA A 68 7.37 -73.89 59.64
CA ALA A 68 8.55 -74.56 60.17
C ALA A 68 8.62 -74.51 61.70
N MET A 69 8.19 -73.41 62.32
CA MET A 69 8.10 -73.29 63.79
C MET A 69 6.91 -74.06 64.35
N ALA A 70 5.76 -74.00 63.68
CA ALA A 70 4.52 -74.69 64.03
C ALA A 70 4.67 -76.22 64.01
N ALA A 71 5.54 -76.76 63.16
CA ALA A 71 5.87 -78.19 63.13
C ALA A 71 6.49 -78.73 64.44
N LEU A 72 6.97 -77.83 65.31
CA LEU A 72 7.54 -78.16 66.62
C LEU A 72 6.56 -77.91 67.79
N LEU A 73 5.36 -77.39 67.50
CA LEU A 73 4.35 -77.00 68.49
C LEU A 73 3.15 -77.98 68.51
N PRO A 74 2.38 -78.03 69.61
CA PRO A 74 1.07 -78.69 69.64
C PRO A 74 0.12 -78.11 68.58
N SER A 75 -0.79 -78.95 68.08
CA SER A 75 -1.65 -78.64 66.91
C SER A 75 -2.52 -77.38 67.06
N ASP A 76 -2.99 -77.10 68.28
CA ASP A 76 -3.85 -75.94 68.56
C ASP A 76 -3.05 -74.62 68.49
N ASP A 77 -1.85 -74.57 69.10
CA ASP A 77 -0.97 -73.40 69.12
C ASP A 77 -0.42 -73.06 67.71
N ALA A 78 -0.13 -74.10 66.91
CA ALA A 78 0.25 -73.96 65.52
C ALA A 78 -0.84 -73.27 64.68
N THR A 79 -2.11 -73.64 64.90
CA THR A 79 -3.25 -73.12 64.15
C THR A 79 -3.53 -71.65 64.47
N ASP A 80 -3.39 -71.26 65.73
CA ASP A 80 -3.58 -69.87 66.17
C ASP A 80 -2.47 -68.94 65.66
N ALA A 81 -1.23 -69.43 65.57
CA ALA A 81 -0.11 -68.67 64.98
C ALA A 81 -0.35 -68.35 63.49
N HIS A 82 -0.83 -69.32 62.71
CA HIS A 82 -1.19 -69.09 61.30
C HIS A 82 -2.33 -68.08 61.16
N ARG A 83 -3.39 -68.23 61.96
CA ARG A 83 -4.54 -67.30 61.93
C ARG A 83 -4.14 -65.87 62.27
N SER A 84 -3.29 -65.68 63.28
CA SER A 84 -2.80 -64.35 63.68
C SER A 84 -1.97 -63.68 62.58
N VAL A 85 -1.18 -64.45 61.83
CA VAL A 85 -0.36 -63.93 60.73
C VAL A 85 -1.24 -63.55 59.54
N ASP A 86 -2.19 -64.40 59.18
CA ASP A 86 -3.17 -64.10 58.12
C ASP A 86 -4.00 -62.86 58.44
N GLU A 87 -4.53 -62.74 59.66
CA GLU A 87 -5.29 -61.55 60.07
C GLU A 87 -4.44 -60.26 60.01
N SER A 88 -3.15 -60.36 60.35
CA SER A 88 -2.21 -59.24 60.30
C SER A 88 -1.90 -58.80 58.86
N PHE A 89 -1.65 -59.76 57.96
CA PHE A 89 -1.45 -59.48 56.54
C PHE A 89 -2.73 -59.00 55.86
N GLU A 90 -3.90 -59.54 56.21
CA GLU A 90 -5.19 -59.07 55.71
C GLU A 90 -5.49 -57.64 56.15
N ARG A 91 -5.19 -57.28 57.39
CA ARG A 91 -5.29 -55.89 57.87
C ARG A 91 -4.31 -54.99 57.12
N LEU A 92 -3.07 -55.42 56.93
CA LEU A 92 -2.05 -54.65 56.22
C LEU A 92 -2.43 -54.41 54.75
N LYS A 93 -2.85 -55.46 54.03
CA LYS A 93 -3.32 -55.39 52.65
C LYS A 93 -4.53 -54.46 52.51
N ARG A 94 -5.50 -54.52 53.44
CA ARG A 94 -6.66 -53.62 53.46
C ARG A 94 -6.26 -52.16 53.67
N THR A 95 -5.41 -51.87 54.66
CA THR A 95 -4.94 -50.50 54.91
C THR A 95 -4.14 -49.97 53.72
N HIS A 96 -3.25 -50.78 53.15
CA HIS A 96 -2.45 -50.42 51.99
C HIS A 96 -3.33 -50.14 50.76
N ALA A 97 -4.27 -51.04 50.45
CA ALA A 97 -5.21 -50.85 49.34
C ALA A 97 -6.06 -49.58 49.53
N ALA A 98 -6.56 -49.32 50.73
CA ALA A 98 -7.36 -48.11 50.99
C ALA A 98 -6.58 -46.81 50.77
N VAL A 99 -5.28 -46.79 51.11
CA VAL A 99 -4.40 -45.63 50.87
C VAL A 99 -4.13 -45.43 49.39
N TYR A 100 -3.84 -46.50 48.66
CA TYR A 100 -3.60 -46.41 47.21
C TYR A 100 -4.87 -46.05 46.43
N ASP A 101 -6.02 -46.62 46.78
CA ASP A 101 -7.30 -46.27 46.17
C ASP A 101 -7.66 -44.79 46.41
N ALA A 102 -7.37 -44.26 47.60
CA ALA A 102 -7.61 -42.84 47.90
C ALA A 102 -6.68 -41.93 47.08
N LEU A 103 -5.39 -42.29 46.97
CA LEU A 103 -4.41 -41.53 46.20
C LEU A 103 -4.66 -41.63 44.68
N GLU A 104 -5.08 -42.80 44.19
CA GLU A 104 -5.49 -43.00 42.79
C GLU A 104 -6.68 -42.10 42.44
N ARG A 105 -7.72 -42.07 43.27
CA ARG A 105 -8.90 -41.21 43.04
C ARG A 105 -8.57 -39.73 43.04
N GLU A 106 -7.72 -39.28 43.96
CA GLU A 106 -7.28 -37.87 44.01
C GLU A 106 -6.51 -37.50 42.73
N LEU A 107 -5.61 -38.39 42.27
CA LEU A 107 -4.86 -38.19 41.04
C LEU A 107 -5.74 -38.22 39.79
N GLU A 108 -6.69 -39.16 39.71
CA GLU A 108 -7.70 -39.23 38.65
C GLU A 108 -8.51 -37.95 38.59
N GLN A 109 -9.05 -37.51 39.73
CA GLN A 109 -9.86 -36.30 39.80
C GLN A 109 -9.04 -35.05 39.43
N GLY A 110 -7.76 -35.00 39.81
CA GLY A 110 -6.84 -33.93 39.41
C GLY A 110 -6.57 -33.90 37.91
N VAL A 111 -6.30 -35.05 37.30
CA VAL A 111 -6.08 -35.18 35.85
C VAL A 111 -7.36 -34.83 35.07
N ASP A 112 -8.51 -35.39 35.46
CA ASP A 112 -9.79 -35.12 34.81
C ASP A 112 -10.18 -33.64 34.88
N SER A 113 -9.99 -33.01 36.05
CA SER A 113 -10.26 -31.58 36.22
C SER A 113 -9.33 -30.71 35.37
N ALA A 114 -8.05 -31.09 35.27
CA ALA A 114 -7.08 -30.40 34.43
C ALA A 114 -7.38 -30.59 32.94
N ASP A 115 -7.82 -31.77 32.53
CA ASP A 115 -8.22 -32.10 31.16
C ASP A 115 -9.47 -31.31 30.74
N GLU A 116 -10.48 -31.20 31.60
CA GLU A 116 -11.70 -30.43 31.34
C GLU A 116 -11.40 -28.93 31.20
N LEU A 117 -10.60 -28.36 32.10
CA LEU A 117 -10.13 -26.97 32.02
C LEU A 117 -9.27 -26.71 30.77
N SER A 118 -8.37 -27.64 30.44
CA SER A 118 -7.52 -27.57 29.25
C SER A 118 -8.36 -27.60 27.97
N ALA A 119 -9.34 -28.50 27.89
CA ALA A 119 -10.25 -28.58 26.74
C ALA A 119 -11.06 -27.30 26.58
N ALA A 120 -11.68 -26.80 27.66
CA ALA A 120 -12.42 -25.54 27.62
C ALA A 120 -11.54 -24.34 27.22
N PHE A 121 -10.28 -24.31 27.66
CA PHE A 121 -9.33 -23.27 27.26
C PHE A 121 -8.94 -23.36 25.79
N VAL A 122 -8.68 -24.57 25.27
CA VAL A 122 -8.37 -24.79 23.85
C VAL A 122 -9.56 -24.40 22.97
N ASP A 123 -10.77 -24.83 23.31
CA ASP A 123 -11.99 -24.49 22.56
C ASP A 123 -12.22 -22.97 22.57
N ALA A 124 -12.07 -22.30 23.72
CA ALA A 124 -12.22 -20.85 23.80
C ALA A 124 -11.18 -20.10 22.95
N LEU A 125 -9.94 -20.59 22.89
CA LEU A 125 -8.90 -20.05 22.01
C LEU A 125 -9.20 -20.33 20.53
N ASP A 126 -9.79 -21.48 20.22
CA ASP A 126 -10.20 -21.85 18.86
C ASP A 126 -11.25 -20.87 18.34
N ASP A 127 -12.33 -20.70 19.10
CA ASP A 127 -13.41 -19.75 18.81
C ASP A 127 -12.88 -18.31 18.66
N GLN A 128 -12.01 -17.86 19.57
CA GLN A 128 -11.44 -16.51 19.50
C GLN A 128 -10.55 -16.31 18.26
N THR A 129 -9.79 -17.34 17.88
CA THR A 129 -8.93 -17.30 16.70
C THR A 129 -9.76 -17.25 15.43
N ASP A 130 -10.79 -18.10 15.33
CA ASP A 130 -11.71 -18.10 14.18
C ASP A 130 -12.44 -16.76 14.04
N GLN A 131 -12.93 -16.18 15.14
CA GLN A 131 -13.55 -14.85 15.12
C GLN A 131 -12.58 -13.76 14.61
N LEU A 132 -11.30 -13.80 15.02
CA LEU A 132 -10.28 -12.87 14.55
C LEU A 132 -9.96 -13.06 13.07
N LEU A 133 -9.91 -14.32 12.60
CA LEU A 133 -9.70 -14.64 11.20
C LEU A 133 -10.86 -14.15 10.33
N GLU A 134 -12.10 -14.32 10.77
CA GLU A 134 -13.30 -13.82 10.09
C GLU A 134 -13.30 -12.28 10.02
N MET A 135 -12.96 -11.61 11.11
CA MET A 135 -12.81 -10.15 11.11
C MET A 135 -11.71 -9.68 10.14
N THR A 136 -10.60 -10.42 10.09
CA THR A 136 -9.48 -10.10 9.19
C THR A 136 -9.86 -10.34 7.72
N GLU A 137 -10.65 -11.38 7.43
CA GLU A 137 -11.20 -11.65 6.10
C GLU A 137 -12.09 -10.52 5.61
N ALA A 138 -12.97 -10.00 6.46
CA ALA A 138 -13.80 -8.84 6.11
C ALA A 138 -12.96 -7.58 5.81
N VAL A 139 -11.81 -7.41 6.48
CA VAL A 139 -10.86 -6.32 6.21
C VAL A 139 -10.07 -6.59 4.93
N GLU A 140 -9.66 -7.83 4.69
CA GLU A 140 -8.99 -8.28 3.46
C GLU A 140 -9.87 -7.96 2.25
N ASP A 141 -11.12 -8.42 2.24
CA ASP A 141 -12.05 -8.21 1.13
C ASP A 141 -12.23 -6.71 0.85
N ARG A 142 -12.45 -5.91 1.90
CA ARG A 142 -12.56 -4.44 1.75
C ARG A 142 -11.29 -3.81 1.18
N THR A 143 -10.13 -4.30 1.60
CA THR A 143 -8.83 -3.77 1.13
C THR A 143 -8.59 -4.15 -0.33
N VAL A 144 -8.85 -5.40 -0.70
CA VAL A 144 -8.73 -5.88 -2.08
C VAL A 144 -9.69 -5.13 -2.98
N ASP A 145 -10.95 -4.97 -2.58
CA ASP A 145 -11.95 -4.22 -3.35
C ASP A 145 -11.52 -2.76 -3.57
N THR A 146 -11.00 -2.11 -2.52
CA THR A 146 -10.53 -0.71 -2.62
C THR A 146 -9.34 -0.59 -3.58
N VAL A 147 -8.40 -1.54 -3.52
CA VAL A 147 -7.23 -1.56 -4.41
C VAL A 147 -7.62 -1.86 -5.85
N ASP A 148 -8.57 -2.76 -6.06
CA ASP A 148 -9.09 -3.10 -7.39
C ASP A 148 -9.85 -1.91 -8.01
N GLU A 149 -10.67 -1.21 -7.22
CA GLU A 149 -11.36 0.02 -7.65
C GLU A 149 -10.37 1.12 -8.04
N PHE A 150 -9.35 1.36 -7.19
CA PHE A 150 -8.31 2.34 -7.47
C PHE A 150 -7.51 1.98 -8.74
N SER A 151 -7.17 0.70 -8.90
CA SER A 151 -6.46 0.21 -10.09
C SER A 151 -7.30 0.34 -11.36
N GLY A 152 -8.62 0.13 -11.25
CA GLY A 152 -9.59 0.40 -12.32
C GLY A 152 -9.58 1.87 -12.72
N HIS A 153 -9.74 2.78 -11.75
CA HIS A 153 -9.72 4.22 -12.01
C HIS A 153 -8.39 4.70 -12.64
N PHE A 154 -7.27 4.13 -12.20
CA PHE A 154 -5.96 4.42 -12.80
C PHE A 154 -5.88 3.98 -14.26
N ARG A 155 -6.40 2.79 -14.58
CA ARG A 155 -6.44 2.29 -15.96
C ARG A 155 -7.32 3.17 -16.84
N ASP A 156 -8.50 3.53 -16.37
CA ASP A 156 -9.40 4.45 -17.08
C ASP A 156 -8.75 5.82 -17.32
N HIS A 157 -7.97 6.32 -16.36
CA HIS A 157 -7.26 7.59 -16.50
C HIS A 157 -6.15 7.51 -17.55
N LEU A 158 -5.41 6.39 -17.60
CA LEU A 158 -4.39 6.16 -18.63
C LEU A 158 -5.03 6.07 -20.02
N GLU A 159 -6.14 5.35 -20.17
CA GLU A 159 -6.89 5.27 -21.43
C GLU A 159 -7.37 6.67 -21.89
N ARG A 160 -7.97 7.47 -20.99
CA ARG A 160 -8.36 8.86 -21.33
C ARG A 160 -7.18 9.74 -21.72
N THR A 161 -6.01 9.53 -21.11
CA THR A 161 -4.80 10.29 -21.42
C THR A 161 -4.28 9.92 -22.80
N GLN A 162 -4.31 8.64 -23.15
CA GLN A 162 -3.98 8.15 -24.50
C GLN A 162 -4.96 8.72 -25.54
N GLU A 163 -6.26 8.66 -25.30
CA GLU A 163 -7.27 9.25 -26.20
C GLU A 163 -7.11 10.78 -26.37
N LEU A 164 -6.60 11.49 -25.36
CA LEU A 164 -6.28 12.91 -25.47
C LEU A 164 -5.03 13.14 -26.31
N GLN A 165 -4.01 12.29 -26.16
CA GLN A 165 -2.81 12.31 -26.99
C GLN A 165 -3.16 12.07 -28.46
N ASP A 166 -3.93 11.03 -28.77
CA ASP A 166 -4.35 10.71 -30.13
C ASP A 166 -5.14 11.88 -30.76
N ARG A 167 -6.04 12.50 -29.99
CA ARG A 167 -6.78 13.69 -30.45
C ARG A 167 -5.90 14.90 -30.71
N LEU A 168 -4.85 15.10 -29.90
CA LEU A 168 -3.89 16.18 -30.09
C LEU A 168 -3.02 15.94 -31.32
N GLU A 169 -2.57 14.69 -31.55
CA GLU A 169 -1.86 14.29 -32.76
C GLU A 169 -2.72 14.56 -34.00
N ASP A 170 -3.97 14.09 -34.03
CA ASP A 170 -4.90 14.33 -35.14
C ASP A 170 -5.14 15.82 -35.40
N GLN A 171 -5.16 16.64 -34.33
CA GLN A 171 -5.36 18.09 -34.45
C GLN A 171 -4.13 18.79 -35.02
N LEU A 172 -2.94 18.40 -34.57
CA LEU A 172 -1.67 18.92 -35.10
C LEU A 172 -1.50 18.53 -36.57
N GLU A 173 -1.85 17.30 -36.94
CA GLU A 173 -1.74 16.81 -38.31
C GLU A 173 -2.68 17.59 -39.24
N ARG A 174 -3.94 17.83 -38.81
CA ARG A 174 -4.89 18.70 -39.52
C ARG A 174 -4.39 20.14 -39.64
N GLN A 175 -3.89 20.73 -38.56
CA GLN A 175 -3.41 22.10 -38.56
C GLN A 175 -2.18 22.28 -39.46
N THR A 176 -1.28 21.28 -39.48
CA THR A 176 -0.12 21.25 -40.38
C THR A 176 -0.56 21.16 -41.83
N GLY A 177 -1.50 20.27 -42.15
CA GLY A 177 -2.07 20.15 -43.50
C GLY A 177 -2.80 21.43 -43.96
N ASP A 178 -3.51 22.11 -43.07
CA ASP A 178 -4.15 23.40 -43.38
C ASP A 178 -3.13 24.49 -43.71
N ILE A 179 -1.98 24.52 -43.01
CA ILE A 179 -0.87 25.45 -43.29
C ILE A 179 -0.23 25.12 -44.64
N GLU A 180 0.04 23.84 -44.93
CA GLU A 180 0.57 23.42 -46.22
C GLU A 180 -0.34 23.83 -47.38
N ALA A 181 -1.64 23.59 -47.26
CA ALA A 181 -2.63 23.99 -48.27
C ALA A 181 -2.71 25.51 -48.44
N LEU A 182 -2.55 26.29 -47.37
CA LEU A 182 -2.50 27.74 -47.45
C LEU A 182 -1.23 28.23 -48.18
N LEU A 183 -0.09 27.62 -47.89
CA LEU A 183 1.18 27.93 -48.55
C LEU A 183 1.14 27.60 -50.05
N GLU A 184 0.60 26.44 -50.43
CA GLU A 184 0.38 26.09 -51.85
C GLU A 184 -0.50 27.13 -52.55
N ARG A 185 -1.62 27.50 -51.93
CA ARG A 185 -2.55 28.48 -52.49
C ARG A 185 -1.92 29.88 -52.62
N GLN A 186 -1.07 30.27 -51.67
CA GLN A 186 -0.29 31.51 -51.75
C GLN A 186 0.74 31.46 -52.88
N ALA A 187 1.44 30.34 -53.04
CA ALA A 187 2.39 30.14 -54.13
C ALA A 187 1.70 30.23 -55.49
N GLU A 188 0.55 29.57 -55.66
CA GLU A 188 -0.27 29.69 -56.88
C GLU A 188 -0.73 31.14 -57.15
N GLN A 189 -1.12 31.89 -56.11
CA GLN A 189 -1.48 33.30 -56.26
C GLN A 189 -0.28 34.16 -56.70
N ILE A 190 0.90 33.92 -56.15
CA ILE A 190 2.12 34.63 -56.52
C ILE A 190 2.49 34.32 -57.97
N GLU A 191 2.40 33.05 -58.40
CA GLU A 191 2.62 32.67 -59.80
C GLU A 191 1.62 33.35 -60.74
N GLN A 192 0.32 33.35 -60.39
CA GLN A 192 -0.69 34.07 -61.18
C GLN A 192 -0.40 35.57 -61.26
N PHE A 193 -0.01 36.20 -60.15
CA PHE A 193 0.32 37.62 -60.12
C PHE A 193 1.56 37.94 -60.95
N GLN A 194 2.60 37.11 -60.86
CA GLN A 194 3.80 37.23 -61.71
C GLN A 194 3.45 37.05 -63.19
N GLN A 195 2.58 36.10 -63.53
CA GLN A 195 2.08 35.91 -64.90
C GLN A 195 1.34 37.16 -65.38
N GLN A 196 0.46 37.72 -64.54
CA GLN A 196 -0.33 38.92 -64.85
C GLN A 196 0.55 40.17 -65.02
N LEU A 197 1.59 40.32 -64.19
CA LEU A 197 2.62 41.36 -64.34
C LEU A 197 3.44 41.15 -65.61
N THR A 198 3.81 39.91 -65.95
CA THR A 198 4.54 39.60 -67.18
C THR A 198 3.70 39.95 -68.40
N ASP A 199 2.41 39.58 -68.41
CA ASP A 199 1.48 39.90 -69.48
C ASP A 199 1.23 41.41 -69.60
N GLN A 200 1.10 42.13 -68.47
CA GLN A 200 1.01 43.59 -68.46
C GLN A 200 2.31 44.25 -68.93
N THR A 201 3.47 43.71 -68.55
CA THR A 201 4.78 44.24 -68.95
C THR A 201 5.01 44.00 -70.44
N GLU A 202 4.63 42.85 -70.98
CA GLU A 202 4.62 42.61 -72.43
C GLU A 202 3.64 43.53 -73.16
N ALA A 203 2.45 43.79 -72.60
CA ALA A 203 1.48 44.72 -73.17
C ALA A 203 1.98 46.17 -73.16
N VAL A 204 2.57 46.63 -72.06
CA VAL A 204 3.17 47.96 -71.90
C VAL A 204 4.43 48.12 -72.78
N THR A 205 5.26 47.08 -72.87
CA THR A 205 6.46 47.06 -73.73
C THR A 205 6.11 47.08 -75.21
N ARG A 206 4.91 46.61 -75.59
CA ARG A 206 4.42 46.66 -76.96
C ARG A 206 3.83 48.03 -77.35
N GLU A 207 3.53 48.92 -76.39
CA GLU A 207 2.85 50.19 -76.69
C GLU A 207 3.60 51.51 -76.40
N ILE A 208 4.72 51.60 -75.67
CA ILE A 208 5.33 52.94 -75.43
C ILE A 208 6.88 52.97 -75.54
N PRO A 209 7.46 53.92 -76.31
CA PRO A 209 8.90 54.12 -76.45
C PRO A 209 9.54 54.68 -75.17
N ILE A 210 10.82 54.33 -74.96
CA ILE A 210 11.64 54.73 -73.81
C ILE A 210 11.74 56.27 -73.72
N GLN A 211 11.28 56.84 -72.60
CA GLN A 211 11.73 58.14 -72.10
C GLN A 211 11.92 58.04 -70.59
N GLY A 212 13.16 58.26 -70.15
CA GLY A 212 13.53 58.19 -68.75
C GLY A 212 13.04 59.37 -67.92
N THR A 213 13.12 59.22 -66.60
CA THR A 213 13.65 60.23 -65.66
C THR A 213 13.68 59.65 -64.24
N ASP A 214 14.63 60.17 -63.49
CA ASP A 214 15.09 59.81 -62.17
C ASP A 214 14.09 59.99 -61.01
N GLU A 215 14.20 59.08 -60.02
CA GLU A 215 14.13 59.29 -58.56
C GLU A 215 12.82 59.77 -57.87
N PRO A 216 12.68 59.67 -56.52
CA PRO A 216 13.16 58.66 -55.56
C PRO A 216 12.06 58.16 -54.57
N HIS A 217 12.48 57.23 -53.71
CA HIS A 217 11.86 56.66 -52.50
C HIS A 217 10.69 57.41 -51.83
N THR A 218 9.59 56.70 -51.61
CA THR A 218 8.52 57.08 -50.67
C THR A 218 8.95 56.74 -49.24
N ALA A 219 9.36 57.75 -48.48
CA ALA A 219 9.44 57.67 -47.03
C ALA A 219 8.01 57.65 -46.46
N ILE A 220 7.75 56.79 -45.47
CA ILE A 220 6.51 56.80 -44.71
C ILE A 220 6.56 58.05 -43.81
N GLU A 221 5.70 59.03 -44.10
CA GLU A 221 5.43 60.15 -43.19
C GLU A 221 4.83 59.59 -41.90
N THR A 222 5.60 59.60 -40.81
CA THR A 222 5.05 59.52 -39.46
C THR A 222 4.56 60.91 -39.08
N ASP A 223 3.28 61.00 -38.77
CA ASP A 223 2.58 62.18 -38.27
C ASP A 223 3.39 62.86 -37.13
N PRO A 224 3.82 64.13 -37.29
CA PRO A 224 4.67 64.81 -36.30
C PRO A 224 3.98 65.06 -34.96
N GLU A 225 2.65 64.91 -34.85
CA GLU A 225 1.90 65.17 -33.62
C GLU A 225 1.96 64.02 -32.58
N HIS A 226 2.43 62.83 -32.96
CA HIS A 226 2.51 61.65 -32.06
C HIS A 226 3.94 61.14 -31.80
N THR A 227 4.94 62.01 -31.99
CA THR A 227 6.35 61.70 -31.72
C THR A 227 6.74 62.12 -30.31
N LEU A 228 7.68 61.39 -29.68
CA LEU A 228 8.16 61.67 -28.32
C LEU A 228 8.89 63.04 -28.16
N GLU A 229 9.04 63.79 -29.25
CA GLU A 229 9.63 65.14 -29.25
C GLU A 229 8.68 66.20 -28.69
N SER A 230 7.37 65.94 -28.68
CA SER A 230 6.36 66.87 -28.17
C SER A 230 6.20 66.83 -26.64
N VAL A 231 6.76 65.82 -25.97
CA VAL A 231 6.66 65.67 -24.52
C VAL A 231 7.73 66.49 -23.81
N GLU A 232 7.29 67.48 -23.03
CA GLU A 232 8.17 68.39 -22.30
C GLU A 232 9.07 67.63 -21.31
N GLY A 233 10.40 67.74 -21.51
CA GLY A 233 11.40 67.14 -20.63
C GLY A 233 12.00 65.80 -21.09
N ILE A 234 11.62 65.29 -22.26
CA ILE A 234 12.30 64.16 -22.93
C ILE A 234 13.35 64.70 -23.90
N ASP A 235 14.63 64.41 -23.65
CA ASP A 235 15.74 64.78 -24.55
C ASP A 235 16.02 63.71 -25.62
N ALA A 236 16.91 64.01 -26.56
CA ALA A 236 17.26 63.08 -27.64
C ALA A 236 17.87 61.76 -27.13
N GLU A 237 18.67 61.80 -26.06
CA GLU A 237 19.30 60.61 -25.48
C GLU A 237 18.26 59.67 -24.84
N THR A 238 17.28 60.26 -24.16
CA THR A 238 16.16 59.54 -23.56
C THR A 238 15.26 58.90 -24.62
N ARG A 239 15.02 59.60 -25.74
CA ARG A 239 14.24 59.03 -26.87
C ARG A 239 14.92 57.83 -27.50
N ASP A 240 16.23 57.84 -27.64
CA ASP A 240 16.97 56.69 -28.16
C ASP A 240 16.86 55.47 -27.24
N LYS A 241 16.90 55.69 -25.92
CA LYS A 241 16.71 54.63 -24.91
C LYS A 241 15.29 54.05 -24.94
N LEU A 242 14.27 54.92 -25.04
CA LEU A 242 12.87 54.51 -25.16
C LEU A 242 12.60 53.77 -26.48
N SER A 243 13.14 54.25 -27.59
CA SER A 243 13.03 53.60 -28.90
C SER A 243 13.69 52.22 -28.90
N ALA A 244 14.85 52.06 -28.24
CA ALA A 244 15.50 50.76 -28.06
C ALA A 244 14.65 49.77 -27.24
N ALA A 245 13.79 50.27 -26.36
CA ALA A 245 12.81 49.49 -25.61
C ALA A 245 11.48 49.29 -26.36
N GLY A 246 11.38 49.73 -27.62
CA GLY A 246 10.17 49.62 -28.45
C GLY A 246 9.10 50.69 -28.16
N ILE A 247 9.46 51.74 -27.40
CA ILE A 247 8.59 52.87 -27.07
C ILE A 247 9.02 54.04 -27.96
N ALA A 248 8.47 54.10 -29.18
CA ALA A 248 8.87 55.09 -30.18
C ALA A 248 7.87 56.25 -30.34
N THR A 249 6.64 56.07 -29.83
CA THR A 249 5.54 57.03 -29.98
C THR A 249 4.92 57.40 -28.63
N VAL A 250 4.17 58.50 -28.61
CA VAL A 250 3.41 58.94 -27.43
C VAL A 250 2.39 57.88 -27.00
N ASP A 251 1.77 57.17 -27.95
CA ASP A 251 0.87 56.04 -27.68
C ASP A 251 1.58 54.85 -27.03
N ASP A 252 2.83 54.57 -27.41
CA ASP A 252 3.60 53.49 -26.78
C ASP A 252 4.00 53.87 -25.34
N LEU A 253 4.28 55.15 -25.09
CA LEU A 253 4.63 55.66 -23.76
C LEU A 253 3.46 55.53 -22.79
N THR A 254 2.23 55.87 -23.22
CA THR A 254 1.03 55.71 -22.39
C THR A 254 0.67 54.23 -22.17
N ARG A 255 0.89 53.36 -23.16
CA ARG A 255 0.62 51.91 -23.07
C ARG A 255 1.61 51.18 -22.15
N ALA A 256 2.88 51.55 -22.19
CA ALA A 256 3.93 50.91 -21.38
C ALA A 256 3.76 51.17 -19.88
N GLY A 257 3.16 52.31 -19.51
CA GLY A 257 2.95 52.70 -18.12
C GLY A 257 4.22 53.21 -17.43
N PRO A 258 4.08 53.86 -16.26
CA PRO A 258 5.18 54.62 -15.63
C PRO A 258 6.37 53.76 -15.18
N GLU A 259 6.13 52.50 -14.82
CA GLU A 259 7.18 51.56 -14.38
C GLU A 259 8.08 51.15 -15.54
N ALA A 260 7.49 50.72 -16.66
CA ALA A 260 8.25 50.30 -17.85
C ALA A 260 8.98 51.48 -18.52
N VAL A 261 8.37 52.68 -18.52
CA VAL A 261 9.01 53.90 -19.03
C VAL A 261 10.17 54.33 -18.14
N ALA A 262 10.03 54.22 -16.81
CA ALA A 262 11.10 54.51 -15.87
C ALA A 262 12.30 53.58 -16.04
N GLU A 263 12.04 52.29 -16.22
CA GLU A 263 13.07 51.28 -16.47
C GLU A 263 13.77 51.51 -17.82
N ALA A 264 13.00 51.75 -18.89
CA ALA A 264 13.56 51.97 -20.23
C ALA A 264 14.42 53.25 -20.33
N ALA A 265 14.07 54.31 -19.60
CA ALA A 265 14.77 55.59 -19.63
C ALA A 265 15.79 55.78 -18.49
N ASP A 266 15.90 54.84 -17.55
CA ASP A 266 16.74 54.95 -16.33
C ASP A 266 16.43 56.23 -15.52
N ILE A 267 15.14 56.45 -15.25
CA ILE A 267 14.62 57.61 -14.50
C ILE A 267 13.74 57.16 -13.33
N SER A 268 13.31 58.09 -12.47
CA SER A 268 12.33 57.77 -11.44
C SER A 268 10.93 57.59 -12.03
N GLU A 269 10.15 56.66 -11.47
CA GLU A 269 8.74 56.43 -11.83
C GLU A 269 7.88 57.70 -11.71
N THR A 270 8.21 58.59 -10.76
CA THR A 270 7.54 59.89 -10.63
C THR A 270 7.74 60.76 -11.88
N ARG A 271 8.95 60.79 -12.43
CA ARG A 271 9.27 61.56 -13.64
C ARG A 271 8.68 60.91 -14.90
N ALA A 272 8.68 59.57 -14.97
CA ALA A 272 8.02 58.83 -16.03
C ALA A 272 6.50 59.07 -16.02
N LYS A 273 5.88 59.15 -14.84
CA LYS A 273 4.48 59.49 -14.68
C LYS A 273 4.15 60.90 -15.16
N ASP A 274 5.00 61.88 -14.84
CA ASP A 274 4.84 63.25 -15.34
C ASP A 274 4.86 63.28 -16.88
N TRP A 275 5.74 62.52 -17.52
CA TRP A 275 5.78 62.42 -18.99
C TRP A 275 4.52 61.80 -19.60
N ILE A 276 3.96 60.77 -18.96
CA ILE A 276 2.71 60.14 -19.39
C ILE A 276 1.51 61.08 -19.19
N GLU A 277 1.49 61.86 -18.10
CA GLU A 277 0.45 62.86 -17.86
C GLU A 277 0.53 64.01 -18.87
N HIS A 278 1.74 64.47 -19.23
CA HIS A 278 1.95 65.47 -20.28
C HIS A 278 1.65 64.96 -21.69
N ALA A 279 1.85 63.66 -21.95
CA ALA A 279 1.48 63.00 -23.20
C ALA A 279 -0.04 62.96 -23.47
N HIS A 280 -0.88 63.16 -22.45
CA HIS A 280 -2.34 63.18 -22.56
C HIS A 280 -2.94 64.59 -22.74
N ALA A 281 -2.15 65.65 -22.61
CA ALA A 281 -2.59 67.05 -22.61
C ALA A 281 -2.45 67.71 -23.99
#